data_AF-A0A7W1CEM7-F1
#
_entry.id   AF-A0A7W1CEM7-F1
#
_cell.length_a   1.000
_cell.length_b   1.000
_cell.length_c   1.000
_cell.angle_alpha   90.00
_cell.angle_beta   90.00
_cell.angle_gamma   90.00
#
_symmetry.space_group_name_H-M   'P 1'
#
loop_
_entity.id
_entity.type
_entity.pdbx_description
1 polymer ?
#
loop_
_entity_poly.entity_id
_entity_poly.type
_entity_poly.pdbx_seq_one_letter_code
_entity_poly.pdbx_strand_id
1 'polypeptide(L)' 'MPKLHLTEWKVDKKDVFEQRILLMKVLIENTSLGLKVSKDISDGLLANKMAVIDIEDLEKATEVGQKLRELGISVEIQNK' A
#
# COMPACT_ATOMS: atom_id res chain seq x y z
N MET A 1 3.05 -3.11 -16.85
CA MET A 1 3.31 -2.96 -15.41
C MET A 1 1.97 -2.95 -14.70
N PRO A 2 1.65 -4.00 -13.92
CA PRO A 2 0.42 -4.03 -13.14
C PRO A 2 0.36 -2.90 -12.12
N LYS A 3 -0.86 -2.50 -11.79
CA LYS A 3 -1.13 -1.40 -10.85
C LYS A 3 -1.90 -1.89 -9.65
N LEU A 4 -1.48 -1.45 -8.47
CA LEU A 4 -2.20 -1.63 -7.22
C LEU A 4 -2.98 -0.36 -6.91
N HIS A 5 -4.30 -0.49 -6.86
CA HIS A 5 -5.21 0.57 -6.44
C HIS A 5 -5.57 0.35 -4.98
N LEU A 6 -5.14 1.25 -4.11
CA LEU A 6 -5.37 1.24 -2.67
C LEU A 6 -6.47 2.24 -2.34
N THR A 7 -7.58 1.81 -1.72
CA THR A 7 -8.79 2.65 -1.59
C THR A 7 -9.24 2.91 -0.15
N GLU A 8 -9.24 1.89 0.69
CA GLU A 8 -9.69 1.97 2.08
C GLU A 8 -8.64 1.34 2.99
N TRP A 9 -8.43 1.90 4.18
CA TRP A 9 -7.57 1.30 5.19
C TRP A 9 -8.31 1.12 6.51
N LYS A 10 -8.64 -0.13 6.82
CA LYS A 10 -9.31 -0.54 8.06
C LYS A 10 -8.29 -0.76 9.16
N VAL A 11 -7.90 0.31 9.83
CA VAL A 11 -6.93 0.29 10.93
C VAL A 11 -7.57 0.76 12.23
N ASP A 12 -7.31 0.04 13.34
CA ASP A 12 -7.72 0.49 14.67
C ASP A 12 -6.94 1.75 15.05
N LYS A 13 -7.64 2.77 15.55
CA LYS A 13 -7.05 4.05 15.97
C LYS A 13 -5.93 3.90 17.00
N LYS A 14 -5.92 2.83 17.79
CA LYS A 14 -4.88 2.55 18.80
C LYS A 14 -3.53 2.15 18.17
N ASP A 15 -3.56 1.55 16.99
CA ASP A 15 -2.37 0.95 16.35
C ASP A 15 -1.92 1.68 15.08
N VAL A 16 -2.55 2.81 14.75
CA VAL A 16 -2.30 3.57 13.50
C VAL A 16 -0.82 3.88 13.30
N PHE A 17 -0.10 4.27 14.35
CA PHE A 17 1.31 4.62 14.22
C PHE A 17 2.19 3.43 13.78
N GLU A 18 2.01 2.27 14.40
CA GLU A 18 2.77 1.06 14.06
C GLU A 18 2.38 0.54 12.67
N GLN A 19 1.08 0.55 12.37
CA GLN A 19 0.53 0.14 11.06
C GLN A 19 1.04 1.03 9.92
N ARG A 20 1.23 2.34 10.16
CA ARG A 20 1.92 3.23 9.23
C ARG A 20 3.37 2.84 8.97
N ILE A 21 4.11 2.50 10.02
CA ILE A 21 5.49 2.05 9.88
C ILE A 21 5.53 0.76 9.05
N LEU A 22 4.63 -0.19 9.33
CA LEU A 22 4.53 -1.45 8.59
C LEU A 22 4.17 -1.21 7.11
N LEU A 23 3.16 -0.38 6.84
CA LEU A 23 2.80 -0.01 5.47
C LEU A 23 3.99 0.61 4.73
N MET A 24 4.67 1.57 5.34
CA MET A 24 5.84 2.21 4.72
C MET A 24 6.96 1.20 4.43
N LYS A 25 7.22 0.25 5.33
CA LYS A 25 8.19 -0.83 5.10
C LYS A 25 7.79 -1.71 3.92
N VAL A 26 6.53 -2.18 3.86
CA VAL A 26 6.03 -2.99 2.75
C VAL A 26 6.22 -2.26 1.42
N LEU A 27 5.88 -0.97 1.37
CA LEU A 27 6.06 -0.17 0.16
C LEU A 27 7.54 -0.04 -0.23
N ILE A 28 8.43 0.31 0.70
CA ILE A 28 9.86 0.52 0.39
C ILE A 28 10.56 -0.79 0.00
N GLU A 29 10.26 -1.89 0.67
CA GLU A 29 10.95 -3.17 0.46
C GLU A 29 10.49 -3.88 -0.83
N ASN A 30 9.26 -3.65 -1.27
CA ASN A 30 8.66 -4.40 -2.38
C ASN A 30 8.41 -3.54 -3.62
N THR A 31 8.73 -2.25 -3.58
CA THR A 31 8.56 -1.33 -4.72
C THR A 31 9.78 -0.44 -4.89
N SER A 32 9.82 0.36 -5.95
CA SER A 32 10.85 1.38 -6.16
C SER A 32 10.51 2.71 -5.47
N LEU A 33 9.48 2.76 -4.61
CA LEU A 33 9.06 3.96 -3.91
C LEU A 33 10.03 4.34 -2.80
N GLY A 34 10.44 5.61 -2.79
CA GLY A 34 11.25 6.19 -1.72
C GLY A 34 10.44 6.53 -0.47
N LEU A 35 11.14 6.74 0.65
CA LEU A 35 10.56 7.03 1.97
C LEU A 35 9.47 8.12 1.95
N LYS A 36 9.71 9.22 1.23
CA LYS A 36 8.76 10.34 1.13
C LYS A 36 7.44 9.89 0.51
N VAL A 37 7.49 9.18 -0.63
CA VAL A 37 6.29 8.74 -1.34
C VAL A 37 5.52 7.71 -0.53
N SER A 38 6.22 6.76 0.11
CA SER A 38 5.60 5.78 0.99
C SER A 38 4.89 6.44 2.19
N LYS A 39 5.48 7.50 2.75
CA LYS A 39 4.84 8.30 3.80
C LYS A 39 3.60 9.00 3.27
N ASP A 40 3.70 9.69 2.14
CA ASP A 40 2.58 10.43 1.54
C ASP A 40 1.39 9.51 1.21
N ILE A 41 1.64 8.28 0.75
CA ILE A 41 0.62 7.24 0.55
C ILE A 41 -0.04 6.86 1.89
N SER A 42 0.76 6.60 2.93
CA SER A 42 0.23 6.25 4.25
C SER A 42 -0.66 7.36 4.83
N ASP A 43 -0.23 8.61 4.72
CA ASP A 43 -0.99 9.78 5.17
C ASP A 43 -2.26 9.97 4.32
N GLY A 44 -2.17 9.72 3.01
CA GLY A 44 -3.31 9.77 2.10
C GLY A 44 -4.38 8.74 2.45
N LEU A 45 -4.01 7.49 2.67
CA LEU A 45 -4.94 6.42 3.02
C LEU A 45 -5.66 6.67 4.34
N LEU A 46 -4.96 7.20 5.35
CA LEU A 46 -5.58 7.62 6.62
C LEU A 46 -6.54 8.80 6.45
N ALA A 47 -6.32 9.62 5.43
CA ALA A 47 -7.23 10.69 5.03
C ALA A 47 -8.30 10.21 4.04
N ASN A 48 -8.51 8.89 3.90
CA ASN A 48 -9.46 8.26 2.97
C ASN A 48 -9.23 8.65 1.48
N LYS A 49 -7.97 8.86 1.10
CA LYS A 49 -7.58 9.09 -0.31
C LYS A 49 -7.12 7.80 -0.95
N MET A 50 -7.46 7.63 -2.22
CA MET A 50 -6.95 6.53 -3.04
C MET A 50 -5.47 6.75 -3.40
N ALA A 51 -4.70 5.68 -3.44
CA ALA A 51 -3.34 5.65 -3.98
C ALA A 51 -3.23 4.61 -5.12
N VAL A 52 -2.37 4.89 -6.10
CA VAL A 52 -2.06 3.96 -7.19
C VAL A 52 -0.56 3.73 -7.21
N ILE A 53 -0.14 2.47 -7.22
CA ILE A 53 1.26 2.07 -7.20
C ILE A 53 1.52 1.19 -8.42
N ASP A 54 2.51 1.57 -9.22
CA ASP A 54 3.00 0.73 -10.31
C ASP A 54 3.97 -0.32 -9.77
N ILE A 55 3.75 -1.58 -10.14
CA ILE A 55 4.62 -2.72 -9.81
C ILE A 55 5.18 -3.29 -11.11
N GLU A 56 6.42 -3.79 -11.05
CA GLU A 56 7.16 -4.29 -12.20
C GLU A 56 6.45 -5.46 -12.90
N ASP A 57 6.05 -6.48 -12.12
CA ASP A 57 5.44 -7.72 -12.61
C ASP A 57 4.22 -8.15 -11.77
N LEU A 58 3.44 -9.09 -12.32
CA LEU A 58 2.16 -9.52 -11.75
C LEU A 58 2.32 -10.40 -10.50
N GLU A 59 3.39 -11.20 -10.43
CA GLU A 59 3.65 -12.06 -9.28
C GLU A 59 3.94 -11.19 -8.06
N LYS A 60 4.84 -10.22 -8.22
CA LYS A 60 5.17 -9.23 -7.18
C LYS A 60 3.97 -8.36 -6.83
N ALA A 61 3.15 -7.95 -7.81
CA ALA A 61 1.92 -7.20 -7.54
C ALA A 61 0.95 -8.01 -6.68
N THR A 62 0.85 -9.31 -6.93
CA THR A 62 -0.01 -10.21 -6.15
C THR A 62 0.51 -10.38 -4.73
N GLU A 63 1.82 -10.60 -4.57
CA GLU A 63 2.47 -10.71 -3.26
C GLU A 63 2.30 -9.42 -2.42
N VAL A 64 2.62 -8.26 -3.01
CA VAL A 64 2.46 -6.97 -2.34
C VAL A 64 0.99 -6.69 -2.03
N GLY A 65 0.09 -6.99 -2.97
CA GLY A 65 -1.34 -6.85 -2.77
C GLY A 65 -1.85 -7.68 -1.60
N GLN A 66 -1.33 -8.89 -1.40
CA GLN A 66 -1.66 -9.72 -0.24
C GLN A 66 -1.14 -9.11 1.06
N LYS A 67 0.13 -8.70 1.13
CA LYS A 67 0.72 -8.04 2.32
C LYS A 67 -0.08 -6.80 2.72
N LEU A 68 -0.49 -5.98 1.75
CA LEU A 68 -1.29 -4.78 2.00
C LEU A 68 -2.70 -5.12 2.51
N ARG A 69 -3.33 -6.19 2.00
CA ARG A 69 -4.62 -6.68 2.51
C ARG A 69 -4.52 -7.18 3.95
N GLU A 70 -3.42 -7.83 4.33
CA GLU A 70 -3.15 -8.26 5.71
C GLU A 70 -3.03 -7.07 6.68
N LEU A 71 -2.57 -5.90 6.18
CA LEU A 71 -2.58 -4.64 6.92
C LEU A 71 -3.97 -3.95 6.95
N GLY A 72 -5.01 -4.60 6.42
CA GLY A 72 -6.37 -4.06 6.38
C GLY A 72 -6.63 -3.09 5.24
N ILE A 73 -5.76 -3.03 4.23
CA ILE A 73 -5.92 -2.15 3.07
C ILE A 73 -6.70 -2.87 1.96
N SER A 74 -7.74 -2.22 1.44
CA SER A 74 -8.44 -2.69 0.25
C SER A 74 -7.59 -2.45 -0.99
N VAL A 75 -7.21 -3.53 -1.68
CA VAL A 75 -6.34 -3.51 -2.86
C VAL A 75 -7.01 -4.17 -4.06
N GLU A 76 -7.07 -3.43 -5.17
CA GLU A 76 -7.44 -3.94 -6.50
C GLU A 76 -6.20 -3.98 -7.41
N ILE A 77 -5.99 -5.10 -8.09
CA ILE A 77 -4.85 -5.29 -9.01
C ILE A 77 -5.37 -5.16 -10.45
N GLN A 78 -4.83 -4.22 -11.21
CA GLN A 78 -5.16 -4.05 -12.63
C GLN A 78 -3.95 -4.35 -13.49
N ASN A 79 -4.09 -5.30 -14.42
CA ASN A 79 -3.07 -5.64 -15.42
C ASN A 79 -3.68 -5.37 -16.80
N LYS A 80 -3.34 -4.22 -17.40
CA LYS A 80 -3.72 -3.87 -18.78
C LYS A 80 -2.60 -4.22 -19.74
#